data_AF-A0A9D8HH18-F1
#
_entry.id   AF-A0A9D8HH18-F1
#
_cell.length_a   1.000
_cell.length_b   1.000
_cell.length_c   1.000
_cell.angle_alpha   90.00
_cell.angle_beta   90.00
_cell.angle_gamma   90.00
#
_symmetry.space_group_name_H-M   'P 1'
#
loop_
_entity.id
_entity.type
_entity.pdbx_description
1 polymer ?
#
loop_
_entity_poly.entity_id
_entity_poly.type
_entity_poly.pdbx_seq_one_letter_code
_entity_poly.pdbx_strand_id
1 'polypeptide(L)' 'MEEPLNRRELVLALAERTEADRRTADETLTALLEIITETVASGDPVAISGKAPARKPATRR' A
#
# COMPACT_ATOMS: atom_id res chain seq x y z
N MET A 1 -1.97 -10.26 -19.01
CA MET A 1 -1.08 -9.17 -18.60
C MET A 1 -1.73 -8.59 -17.35
N GLU A 2 -1.08 -8.62 -16.20
CA GLU A 2 -1.60 -7.94 -15.01
C GLU A 2 -1.38 -6.45 -15.24
N GLU A 3 -2.48 -5.73 -15.51
CA GLU A 3 -2.44 -4.26 -15.52
C GLU A 3 -1.97 -3.78 -14.15
N PRO A 4 -1.02 -2.82 -14.10
CA PRO A 4 -0.56 -2.29 -12.84
C PRO A 4 -1.76 -1.66 -12.13
N LEU A 5 -2.14 -2.25 -10.99
CA LEU A 5 -3.21 -1.75 -10.13
C LEU A 5 -3.00 -0.25 -9.90
N ASN A 6 -3.80 0.55 -10.60
CA ASN A 6 -3.69 1.99 -10.52
C ASN A 6 -4.35 2.45 -9.21
N ARG A 7 -4.07 3.69 -8.79
CA ARG A 7 -4.63 4.24 -7.54
C ARG A 7 -6.17 4.10 -7.48
N ARG A 8 -6.87 4.26 -8.60
CA ARG A 8 -8.34 4.12 -8.63
C ARG A 8 -8.78 2.68 -8.39
N GLU A 9 -8.11 1.71 -8.99
CA GLU A 9 -8.42 0.29 -8.79
C GLU A 9 -8.13 -0.15 -7.36
N LEU A 10 -7.05 0.36 -6.74
CA LEU A 10 -6.77 0.14 -5.33
C LEU A 10 -7.85 0.73 -4.42
N VAL A 11 -8.32 1.95 -4.70
CA VAL A 11 -9.40 2.59 -3.93
C VAL A 11 -10.70 1.79 -4.05
N LEU A 12 -11.03 1.31 -5.25
CA LEU A 12 -12.23 0.49 -5.46
C LEU A 12 -12.13 -0.86 -4.74
N ALA A 13 -11.00 -1.57 -4.88
CA ALA A 13 -10.78 -2.83 -4.19
C ALA A 13 -10.75 -2.67 -2.65
N LEU A 14 -10.26 -1.53 -2.16
CA LEU A 14 -10.28 -1.20 -0.74
C LEU A 14 -11.73 -0.94 -0.27
N ALA A 15 -12.47 -0.09 -0.99
CA ALA A 15 -13.87 0.22 -0.70
C ALA A 15 -14.74 -1.04 -0.65
N GLU A 16 -14.57 -1.97 -1.60
CA GLU A 16 -15.28 -3.25 -1.62
C GLU A 16 -14.95 -4.13 -0.41
N ARG A 17 -13.70 -4.16 0.05
CA ARG A 17 -13.28 -4.99 1.17
C ARG A 17 -13.59 -4.40 2.54
N THR A 18 -13.64 -3.08 2.64
CA THR A 18 -13.92 -2.38 3.90
C THR A 18 -15.37 -1.97 4.02
N GLU A 19 -16.21 -2.29 3.02
CA GLU A 19 -17.61 -1.86 2.91
C GLU A 19 -17.77 -0.35 3.10
N ALA A 20 -16.77 0.42 2.63
CA ALA A 20 -16.69 1.85 2.83
C ALA A 20 -16.99 2.60 1.53
N ASP A 21 -17.44 3.83 1.66
CA ASP A 21 -17.61 4.71 0.50
C ASP A 21 -16.26 5.01 -0.16
N ARG A 22 -16.29 5.23 -1.48
CA ARG A 22 -15.11 5.53 -2.29
C ARG A 22 -14.25 6.67 -1.72
N ARG A 23 -14.90 7.68 -1.14
CA ARG A 23 -14.23 8.81 -0.50
C ARG A 23 -13.43 8.36 0.73
N THR A 24 -14.07 7.62 1.63
CA THR A 24 -13.43 7.08 2.83
C THR A 24 -12.30 6.12 2.47
N ALA A 25 -12.46 5.32 1.42
CA ALA A 25 -11.39 4.45 0.92
C ALA A 25 -10.19 5.24 0.38
N ASP A 26 -10.40 6.31 -0.39
CA ASP A 26 -9.28 7.16 -0.88
C ASP A 26 -8.60 7.93 0.26
N GLU A 27 -9.37 8.43 1.23
CA GLU A 27 -8.84 9.07 2.44
C GLU A 27 -8.01 8.08 3.27
N THR A 28 -8.51 6.86 3.47
CA THR A 28 -7.80 5.79 4.19
C THR A 28 -6.51 5.37 3.47
N LEU A 29 -6.56 5.22 2.15
CA LEU A 29 -5.39 4.89 1.35
C LEU A 29 -4.33 5.99 1.42
N THR A 30 -4.74 7.24 1.36
CA THR A 30 -3.85 8.41 1.47
C THR A 30 -3.18 8.44 2.84
N ALA A 31 -3.96 8.35 3.92
CA ALA A 31 -3.43 8.36 5.28
C ALA A 31 -2.44 7.20 5.53
N LEU A 32 -2.73 6.00 5.00
CA LEU A 32 -1.83 4.86 5.11
C LEU A 32 -0.49 5.12 4.39
N LEU A 33 -0.53 5.70 3.19
CA LEU A 33 0.68 6.04 2.44
C LEU A 33 1.50 7.13 3.14
N GLU A 34 0.85 8.12 3.75
CA GLU A 34 1.50 9.16 4.54
C GLU A 34 2.23 8.54 5.74
N ILE A 35 1.55 7.72 6.55
CA ILE A 35 2.17 7.04 7.70
C ILE A 35 3.39 6.22 7.29
N ILE A 36 3.28 5.44 6.21
CA ILE A 36 4.41 4.64 5.70
C ILE A 36 5.55 5.56 5.25
N THR A 37 5.22 6.63 4.52
CA THR A 37 6.23 7.57 4.00
C THR A 37 6.95 8.28 5.13
N GLU A 38 6.24 8.76 6.14
CA GLU A 38 6.81 9.40 7.33
C GLU A 38 7.71 8.43 8.09
N THR A 39 7.23 7.21 8.35
CA THR A 39 8.01 6.22 9.12
C THR A 39 9.28 5.81 8.38
N VAL A 40 9.22 5.61 7.06
CA VAL A 40 10.40 5.31 6.23
C VAL A 40 11.33 6.52 6.14
N ALA A 41 10.79 7.74 6.05
CA ALA A 41 11.58 8.97 6.02
C ALA A 41 12.33 9.22 7.33
N SER A 42 11.75 8.84 8.47
CA SER A 42 12.41 8.84 9.77
C SER A 42 13.54 7.80 9.90
N GLY A 43 13.65 6.89 8.94
CA GLY A 43 14.64 5.81 8.95
C GLY A 43 14.22 4.60 9.77
N ASP A 44 12.99 4.61 10.29
CA ASP A 44 12.45 3.51 11.08
C ASP A 44 11.92 2.38 10.18
N PRO A 45 12.26 1.11 10.48
CA PRO A 45 11.81 0.00 9.66
C PRO A 45 10.31 -0.26 9.86
N VAL A 46 9.53 -0.13 8.79
CA VAL A 46 8.10 -0.47 8.80
C VAL A 46 7.92 -1.98 8.61
N ALA A 47 7.57 -2.69 9.70
CA ALA A 47 7.26 -4.11 9.66
C ALA A 47 5.75 -4.35 9.45
N ILE A 48 5.34 -4.68 8.21
CA ILE A 48 3.94 -5.03 7.90
C ILE A 48 3.82 -6.55 7.85
N SER A 49 3.38 -7.13 8.97
CA SER A 49 3.07 -8.56 9.09
C SER A 49 1.95 -8.94 8.10
N GLY A 50 2.23 -9.84 7.16
CA GLY A 50 1.26 -10.28 6.15
C GLY A 50 1.47 -9.74 4.73
N LYS A 51 2.45 -8.87 4.47
CA LYS A 51 2.91 -8.64 3.08
C LYS A 51 3.60 -9.90 2.55
N ALA A 52 3.20 -10.38 1.36
CA ALA A 52 3.95 -11.39 0.62
C ALA A 52 5.44 -10.95 0.57
N PRO A 53 6.40 -11.89 0.70
CA PRO A 53 7.80 -11.52 0.82
C PRO A 53 8.18 -10.62 -0.36
N ALA A 54 8.57 -9.38 -0.06
CA ALA A 54 9.14 -8.48 -1.05
C ALA A 54 10.35 -9.22 -1.64
N ARG A 55 10.22 -9.65 -2.90
CA ARG A 55 11.29 -10.32 -3.64
C ARG A 55 12.51 -9.41 -3.59
N LYS A 56 13.48 -9.73 -2.70
CA LYS A 56 14.74 -8.99 -2.64
C LYS A 56 15.31 -8.96 -4.06
N PRO A 57 15.75 -7.79 -4.57
CA PRO A 57 16.50 -7.80 -5.82
C PRO A 57 17.70 -8.71 -5.60
N ALA A 58 17.83 -9.72 -6.46
CA ALA A 58 18.99 -10.60 -6.44
C ALA A 58 20.22 -9.70 -6.59
N THR A 59 20.94 -9.49 -5.49
CA THR A 59 22.24 -8.84 -5.49
C THR A 59 23.13 -9.72 -6.35
N ARG A 60 23.36 -9.30 -7.59
CA ARG A 60 24.32 -9.95 -8.49
C ARG A 60 25.70 -9.64 -7.90
N ARG A 61 26.23 -10.59 -7.13
CA ARG A 61 27.66 -10.62 -6.78
C ARG A 61 28.48 -10.98 -8.01
#